data_AF-A0AAE1HSJ4-F1
#
_entry.id   AF-A0AAE1HSJ4-F1
#
_cell.length_a   1.000
_cell.length_b   1.000
_cell.length_c   1.000
_cell.angle_alpha   90.00
_cell.angle_beta   90.00
_cell.angle_gamma   90.00
#
_symmetry.space_group_name_H-M   'P 1'
#
loop_
_entity.id
_entity.type
_entity.pdbx_description
1 polymer ?
#
loop_
_entity_poly.entity_id
_entity_poly.type
_entity_poly.pdbx_seq_one_letter_code
_entity_poly.pdbx_strand_id
1 'polypeptide(L)'
;YPHTSKYNPETQEDGLLSAYVRRFMALKIQASGWPTDCDTEEKKAQFVEDTLKHDGFFQCAYTTCHGRMQLYKYLDVVKERALYHDTDSVAYISRPGESELPLGTHLGDLTDQIEEDYGPGSFITEFCAGGPKNYAYKVAVGGDLSKIKVCIKVRGISINTSCDDLVTFDNLKVMVMGSRDKITVPIPHQIAGLPGWKIVTRPSTKNWQAVNTKRRRVDVANTVPHGYNGWTMADEEDQDLLEAMDLCADA
;
A
#
# COMPACT_ATOMS: atom_id res chain seq x y z
N TYR A 1 29.77 -8.49 0.20
CA TYR A 1 28.53 -8.94 -0.48
C TYR A 1 28.08 -8.15 -1.74
N PRO A 2 28.74 -7.10 -2.27
CA PRO A 2 28.19 -6.39 -3.43
C PRO A 2 28.32 -7.16 -4.78
N HIS A 3 29.22 -8.14 -4.86
CA HIS A 3 29.48 -8.91 -6.09
C HIS A 3 28.54 -10.10 -6.31
N THR A 4 27.71 -10.48 -5.32
CA THR A 4 26.78 -11.63 -5.39
C THR A 4 25.30 -11.22 -5.36
N SER A 5 25.02 -9.92 -5.30
CA SER A 5 23.68 -9.38 -5.04
C SER A 5 22.93 -8.93 -6.30
N LYS A 6 23.57 -8.89 -7.47
CA LYS A 6 22.98 -8.33 -8.69
C LYS A 6 23.11 -9.32 -9.85
N TYR A 7 22.02 -9.48 -10.59
CA TYR A 7 21.99 -10.20 -11.85
C TYR A 7 22.91 -9.50 -12.86
N ASN A 8 23.77 -10.26 -13.54
CA ASN A 8 24.61 -9.74 -14.62
C ASN A 8 23.95 -10.03 -15.98
N PRO A 9 23.47 -9.02 -16.73
CA PRO A 9 22.79 -9.24 -18.00
C PRO A 9 23.73 -9.70 -19.13
N GLU A 10 25.03 -9.45 -19.03
CA GLU A 10 26.03 -9.84 -20.04
C GLU A 10 26.48 -11.28 -19.85
N THR A 11 26.72 -11.70 -18.60
CA THR A 11 27.14 -13.08 -18.29
C THR A 11 25.97 -14.00 -17.96
N GLN A 12 24.75 -13.46 -17.82
CA GLN A 12 23.54 -14.13 -17.32
C GLN A 12 23.69 -14.77 -15.93
N GLU A 13 24.72 -14.38 -15.18
CA GLU A 13 24.95 -14.88 -13.83
C GLU A 13 23.92 -14.34 -12.85
N ASP A 14 23.34 -15.24 -12.08
CA ASP A 14 22.32 -14.92 -11.10
C ASP A 14 22.87 -14.18 -9.87
N GLY A 15 22.10 -13.19 -9.43
CA GLY A 15 22.23 -12.64 -8.08
C GLY A 15 21.37 -13.41 -7.07
N LEU A 16 21.52 -13.10 -5.79
CA LEU A 16 20.77 -13.74 -4.70
C LEU A 16 19.25 -13.77 -4.94
N LEU A 17 18.66 -12.63 -5.34
CA LEU A 17 17.21 -12.50 -5.54
C LEU A 17 16.73 -13.22 -6.81
N SER A 18 17.46 -13.09 -7.92
CA SER A 18 17.06 -13.72 -9.19
C SER A 18 17.15 -15.24 -9.10
N ALA A 19 18.20 -15.78 -8.48
CA ALA A 19 18.30 -17.22 -8.18
C ALA A 19 17.14 -17.72 -7.32
N TYR A 20 16.79 -16.97 -6.26
CA TYR A 20 15.67 -17.32 -5.39
C TYR A 20 14.35 -17.35 -6.16
N VAL A 21 13.99 -16.28 -6.87
CA VAL A 21 12.72 -16.19 -7.61
C VAL A 21 12.64 -17.25 -8.71
N ARG A 22 13.72 -17.46 -9.49
CA ARG A 22 13.78 -18.49 -10.54
C ARG A 22 13.55 -19.88 -9.98
N ARG A 23 14.08 -20.19 -8.79
CA ARG A 23 13.84 -21.47 -8.11
C ARG A 23 12.36 -21.68 -7.80
N PHE A 24 11.69 -20.67 -7.24
CA PHE A 24 10.25 -20.76 -6.96
C PHE A 24 9.42 -20.85 -8.23
N MET A 25 9.84 -20.16 -9.30
CA MET A 25 9.20 -20.25 -10.60
C MET A 25 9.30 -21.66 -11.19
N ALA A 26 10.50 -22.26 -11.16
CA ALA A 26 10.71 -23.64 -11.61
C ALA A 26 9.87 -24.63 -10.82
N LEU A 27 9.83 -24.49 -9.48
CA LEU A 27 8.97 -25.31 -8.62
C LEU A 27 7.48 -25.13 -8.96
N LYS A 28 7.05 -23.91 -9.27
CA LYS A 28 5.66 -23.63 -9.66
C LYS A 28 5.31 -24.29 -10.99
N ILE A 29 6.17 -24.19 -12.00
CA ILE A 29 5.98 -24.85 -13.31
C ILE A 29 5.94 -26.36 -13.14
N GLN A 30 6.83 -26.92 -12.32
CA GLN A 30 6.85 -28.35 -12.01
C GLN A 30 5.54 -28.81 -11.34
N ALA A 31 4.99 -28.02 -10.42
CA ALA A 31 3.75 -28.35 -9.72
C ALA A 31 2.49 -28.14 -10.58
N SER A 32 2.46 -27.10 -11.44
CA SER A 32 1.31 -26.84 -12.32
C SER A 32 1.28 -27.73 -13.56
N GLY A 33 2.40 -28.37 -13.88
CA GLY A 33 2.61 -29.00 -15.18
C GLY A 33 2.89 -27.96 -16.27
N TRP A 34 3.27 -28.47 -17.44
CA TRP A 34 3.51 -27.66 -18.62
C TRP A 34 2.19 -27.12 -19.19
N PRO A 35 2.21 -25.92 -19.82
CA PRO A 35 1.09 -25.46 -20.62
C PRO A 35 0.65 -26.50 -21.65
N THR A 36 -0.65 -26.54 -21.97
CA THR A 36 -1.25 -27.56 -22.86
C THR A 36 -0.67 -27.57 -24.28
N ASP A 37 -0.14 -26.44 -24.71
CA ASP A 37 0.51 -26.21 -25.99
C ASP A 37 2.01 -26.58 -26.01
N CYS A 38 2.61 -26.88 -24.85
CA CYS A 38 4.02 -27.30 -24.68
C CYS A 38 4.16 -28.82 -24.60
N ASP A 39 3.79 -29.53 -25.68
CA ASP A 39 3.78 -30.99 -25.78
C ASP A 39 5.09 -31.62 -26.26
N THR A 40 5.94 -30.87 -26.97
CA THR A 40 7.26 -31.32 -27.43
C THR A 40 8.40 -30.70 -26.62
N GLU A 41 9.57 -31.34 -26.63
CA GLU A 41 10.76 -30.82 -25.94
C GLU A 41 11.22 -29.47 -26.51
N GLU A 42 11.06 -29.23 -27.82
CA GLU A 42 11.38 -27.94 -28.44
C GLU A 42 10.48 -26.81 -27.90
N LYS A 43 9.17 -27.09 -27.76
CA LYS A 43 8.22 -26.10 -27.22
C LYS A 43 8.45 -25.83 -25.74
N LYS A 44 8.81 -26.85 -24.96
CA LYS A 44 9.22 -26.68 -23.55
C LYS A 44 10.48 -25.83 -23.44
N ALA A 45 11.49 -26.07 -24.29
CA ALA A 45 12.70 -25.26 -24.32
C ALA A 45 12.40 -23.80 -24.69
N GLN A 46 11.55 -23.57 -25.70
CA GLN A 46 11.10 -22.24 -26.09
C GLN A 46 10.36 -21.52 -24.94
N PHE A 47 9.47 -22.24 -24.24
CA PHE A 47 8.76 -21.69 -23.08
C PHE A 47 9.71 -21.28 -21.96
N VAL A 48 10.74 -22.08 -21.68
CA VAL A 48 11.78 -21.75 -20.69
C VAL A 48 12.55 -20.51 -21.12
N GLU A 49 12.96 -20.42 -22.39
CA GLU A 49 13.68 -19.25 -22.92
C GLU A 49 12.84 -17.97 -22.80
N ASP A 50 11.56 -18.03 -23.20
CA ASP A 50 10.65 -16.89 -23.13
C ASP A 50 10.33 -16.50 -21.68
N THR A 51 10.23 -17.48 -20.79
CA THR A 51 10.13 -17.26 -19.35
C THR A 51 11.34 -16.49 -18.81
N LEU A 52 12.55 -16.88 -19.19
CA LEU A 52 13.79 -16.22 -18.77
C LEU A 52 13.92 -14.80 -19.34
N LYS A 53 13.45 -14.56 -20.59
CA LYS A 53 13.38 -13.21 -21.16
C LYS A 53 12.50 -12.27 -20.33
N HIS A 54 11.47 -12.81 -19.67
CA HIS A 54 10.52 -12.06 -18.85
C HIS A 54 10.78 -12.18 -17.34
N ASP A 55 11.92 -12.72 -16.92
CA ASP A 55 12.27 -12.96 -15.51
C ASP A 55 12.09 -11.73 -14.60
N GLY A 56 12.46 -10.54 -15.09
CA GLY A 56 12.28 -9.29 -14.34
C GLY A 56 10.81 -8.98 -13.97
N PHE A 57 9.86 -9.40 -14.80
CA PHE A 57 8.44 -9.26 -14.50
C PHE A 57 8.02 -10.18 -13.34
N PHE A 58 8.48 -11.43 -13.34
CA PHE A 58 8.19 -12.39 -12.27
C PHE A 58 8.81 -11.96 -10.95
N GLN A 59 10.03 -11.40 -10.96
CA GLN A 59 10.66 -10.83 -9.78
C GLN A 59 9.84 -9.67 -9.19
N CYS A 60 9.35 -8.76 -10.03
CA CYS A 60 8.46 -7.66 -9.60
C CYS A 60 7.15 -8.18 -9.00
N ALA A 61 6.53 -9.20 -9.63
CA ALA A 61 5.30 -9.80 -9.13
C ALA A 61 5.53 -10.48 -7.77
N TYR A 62 6.60 -11.28 -7.65
CA TYR A 62 6.93 -12.02 -6.43
C TYR A 62 7.16 -11.08 -5.25
N THR A 63 8.00 -10.06 -5.44
CA THR A 63 8.30 -9.06 -4.40
C THR A 63 7.05 -8.29 -3.96
N THR A 64 6.19 -7.89 -4.91
CA THR A 64 4.93 -7.20 -4.59
C THR A 64 3.96 -8.10 -3.82
N CYS A 65 3.83 -9.36 -4.22
CA CYS A 65 2.99 -10.34 -3.52
C CYS A 65 3.49 -10.60 -2.10
N HIS A 66 4.81 -10.76 -1.94
CA HIS A 66 5.42 -10.96 -0.62
C HIS A 66 5.23 -9.75 0.29
N GLY A 67 5.38 -8.53 -0.22
CA GLY A 67 5.09 -7.31 0.52
C GLY A 67 3.64 -7.24 1.00
N ARG A 68 2.67 -7.62 0.15
CA ARG A 68 1.25 -7.70 0.56
C ARG A 68 0.99 -8.74 1.65
N MET A 69 1.60 -9.92 1.54
CA MET A 69 1.50 -10.96 2.55
C MET A 69 2.06 -10.49 3.90
N GLN A 70 3.21 -9.82 3.88
CA GLN A 70 3.82 -9.29 5.09
C GLN A 70 2.97 -8.19 5.72
N LEU A 71 2.44 -7.26 4.91
CA LEU A 71 1.50 -6.25 5.37
C LEU A 71 0.24 -6.88 6.00
N TYR A 72 -0.29 -7.94 5.38
CA TYR A 72 -1.48 -8.63 5.87
C TYR A 72 -1.27 -9.22 7.27
N LYS A 73 -0.09 -9.78 7.57
CA LYS A 73 0.25 -10.25 8.93
C LYS A 73 0.13 -9.15 9.98
N TYR A 74 0.59 -7.94 9.66
CA TYR A 74 0.48 -6.81 10.57
C TYR A 74 -0.98 -6.35 10.72
N LEU A 75 -1.72 -6.29 9.61
CA LEU A 75 -3.15 -5.95 9.63
C LEU A 75 -3.98 -6.96 10.43
N ASP A 76 -3.63 -8.24 10.45
CA ASP A 76 -4.31 -9.25 11.25
C ASP A 76 -4.09 -9.08 12.77
N VAL A 77 -2.94 -8.50 13.17
CA VAL A 77 -2.69 -8.13 14.57
C VAL A 77 -3.48 -6.89 14.98
N VAL A 78 -3.54 -5.86 14.13
CA VAL A 78 -4.22 -4.59 14.48
C VAL A 78 -5.72 -4.61 14.23
N LYS A 79 -6.19 -5.41 13.27
CA LYS A 79 -7.60 -5.57 12.87
C LYS A 79 -8.28 -4.21 12.64
N GLU A 80 -9.41 -3.98 13.30
CA GLU A 80 -10.22 -2.75 13.18
C GLU A 80 -9.50 -1.48 13.66
N ARG A 81 -8.36 -1.61 14.36
CA ARG A 81 -7.57 -0.47 14.79
C ARG A 81 -6.75 0.13 13.66
N ALA A 82 -6.60 -0.56 12.52
CA ALA A 82 -5.92 -0.02 11.34
C ALA A 82 -6.74 1.13 10.74
N LEU A 83 -6.23 2.36 10.86
CA LEU A 83 -6.85 3.56 10.30
C LEU A 83 -6.46 3.78 8.84
N TYR A 84 -5.21 3.46 8.50
CA TYR A 84 -4.66 3.60 7.16
C TYR A 84 -3.48 2.66 6.99
N HIS A 85 -3.25 2.21 5.76
CA HIS A 85 -2.04 1.48 5.41
C HIS A 85 -1.60 1.83 3.98
N ASP A 86 -0.30 1.89 3.75
CA ASP A 86 0.30 1.87 2.41
C ASP A 86 1.08 0.55 2.25
N THR A 87 2.01 0.50 1.31
CA THR A 87 2.79 -0.70 0.95
C THR A 87 3.75 -1.12 2.08
N ASP A 88 4.21 -0.16 2.87
CA ASP A 88 5.33 -0.29 3.81
C ASP A 88 5.04 0.32 5.19
N SER A 89 3.80 0.77 5.44
CA SER A 89 3.43 1.48 6.66
C SER A 89 1.98 1.23 7.05
N VAL A 90 1.72 1.22 8.36
CA VAL A 90 0.39 1.08 8.95
C VAL A 90 0.22 2.16 10.02
N ALA A 91 -0.82 2.98 9.91
CA ALA A 91 -1.28 3.86 10.97
C ALA A 91 -2.44 3.19 11.69
N TYR A 92 -2.33 3.02 13.01
CA TYR A 92 -3.33 2.32 13.80
C TYR A 92 -3.54 2.97 15.18
N ILE A 93 -4.66 2.63 15.82
CA ILE A 93 -4.96 3.03 17.19
C ILE A 93 -4.22 2.11 18.17
N SER A 94 -3.33 2.69 18.98
CA SER A 94 -2.76 2.03 20.15
C SER A 94 -3.69 2.23 21.36
N ARG A 95 -3.95 1.17 22.12
CA ARG A 95 -4.73 1.21 23.36
C ARG A 95 -4.06 0.37 24.45
N PRO A 96 -4.13 0.78 25.72
CA PRO A 96 -3.58 -0.01 26.81
C PRO A 96 -4.17 -1.42 26.85
N GLY A 97 -3.30 -2.44 26.84
CA GLY A 97 -3.69 -3.86 26.96
C GLY A 97 -4.01 -4.56 25.64
N GLU A 98 -3.99 -3.88 24.50
CA GLU A 98 -4.10 -4.49 23.17
C GLU A 98 -2.71 -4.78 22.58
N SER A 99 -2.61 -5.73 21.64
CA SER A 99 -1.33 -6.08 21.02
C SER A 99 -0.75 -4.95 20.18
N GLU A 100 0.49 -4.59 20.42
CA GLU A 100 1.22 -3.61 19.60
C GLU A 100 1.97 -4.32 18.47
N LEU A 101 2.25 -3.60 17.38
CA LEU A 101 3.09 -4.14 16.31
C LEU A 101 4.56 -4.19 16.78
N PRO A 102 5.25 -5.33 16.62
CA PRO A 102 6.63 -5.45 17.06
C PRO A 102 7.53 -4.57 16.19
N LEU A 103 8.34 -3.75 16.86
CA LEU A 103 9.40 -2.98 16.22
C LEU A 103 10.71 -3.76 16.22
N GLY A 104 11.59 -3.44 15.28
CA GLY A 104 12.91 -4.08 15.23
C GLY A 104 13.92 -3.27 14.43
N THR A 105 15.14 -3.78 14.38
CA THR A 105 16.30 -3.12 13.75
C THR A 105 16.78 -3.83 12.50
N HIS A 106 16.17 -4.96 12.13
CA HIS A 106 16.57 -5.77 10.99
C HIS A 106 15.76 -5.40 9.74
N LEU A 107 16.29 -5.81 8.58
CA LEU A 107 15.61 -5.60 7.31
C LEU A 107 14.25 -6.33 7.29
N GLY A 108 13.18 -5.56 7.12
CA GLY A 108 11.80 -6.07 7.10
C GLY A 108 11.03 -5.88 8.40
N ASP A 109 11.72 -5.48 9.48
CA ASP A 109 11.08 -5.09 10.73
C ASP A 109 10.38 -3.73 10.56
N LEU A 110 9.31 -3.52 11.33
CA LEU A 110 8.66 -2.22 11.43
C LEU A 110 9.50 -1.27 12.29
N THR A 111 9.47 0.01 11.94
CA THR A 111 10.06 1.10 12.71
C THR A 111 9.00 2.13 13.09
N ASP A 112 9.25 2.87 14.17
CA ASP A 112 8.38 3.99 14.55
C ASP A 112 8.75 5.25 13.78
N GLN A 113 7.98 5.53 12.73
CA GLN A 113 8.15 6.73 11.91
C GLN A 113 7.95 8.04 12.71
N ILE A 114 7.08 8.05 13.72
CA ILE A 114 6.77 9.25 14.48
C ILE A 114 7.90 9.58 15.44
N GLU A 115 8.49 8.58 16.07
CA GLU A 115 9.71 8.75 16.85
C GLU A 115 10.89 9.21 15.97
N GLU A 116 11.06 8.65 14.77
CA GLU A 116 12.14 9.04 13.85
C GLU A 116 12.00 10.51 13.37
N ASP A 117 10.79 10.91 12.96
CA ASP A 117 10.54 12.24 12.39
C ASP A 117 10.43 13.35 13.46
N TYR A 118 9.94 13.04 14.66
CA TYR A 118 9.59 14.03 15.69
C TYR A 118 10.30 13.86 17.03
N GLY A 119 11.01 12.75 17.23
CA GLY A 119 11.76 12.45 18.45
C GLY A 119 11.00 11.55 19.43
N PRO A 120 11.71 10.98 20.42
CA PRO A 120 11.17 9.98 21.35
C PRO A 120 10.00 10.50 22.17
N GLY A 121 9.02 9.63 22.40
CA GLY A 121 7.78 9.96 23.13
C GLY A 121 6.76 10.77 22.33
N SER A 122 7.04 11.07 21.06
CA SER A 122 6.06 11.72 20.18
C SER A 122 4.97 10.74 19.77
N PHE A 123 3.72 11.20 19.70
CA PHE A 123 2.61 10.36 19.26
C PHE A 123 1.56 11.17 18.49
N ILE A 124 0.80 10.48 17.64
CA ILE A 124 -0.29 11.08 16.87
C ILE A 124 -1.51 11.30 17.77
N THR A 125 -2.02 12.53 17.81
CA THR A 125 -3.23 12.89 18.57
C THR A 125 -4.49 12.86 17.73
N GLU A 126 -4.39 13.27 16.46
CA GLU A 126 -5.48 13.21 15.50
C GLU A 126 -4.97 12.70 14.16
N PHE A 127 -5.72 11.79 13.53
CA PHE A 127 -5.43 11.25 12.21
C PHE A 127 -6.65 11.39 11.31
N CYS A 128 -6.44 11.76 10.05
CA CYS A 128 -7.49 11.88 9.05
C CYS A 128 -6.99 11.36 7.70
N ALA A 129 -7.75 10.44 7.09
CA ALA A 129 -7.47 9.93 5.75
C ALA A 129 -8.65 10.19 4.81
N GLY A 130 -8.36 10.87 3.71
CA GLY A 130 -9.29 11.11 2.61
C GLY A 130 -9.08 10.20 1.42
N GLY A 131 -8.30 9.13 1.55
CA GLY A 131 -8.07 8.14 0.50
C GLY A 131 -6.58 7.83 0.30
N PRO A 132 -6.23 7.00 -0.71
CA PRO A 132 -4.85 6.61 -0.97
C PRO A 132 -3.94 7.82 -1.18
N LYS A 133 -2.90 7.93 -0.36
CA LYS A 133 -1.90 9.01 -0.39
C LYS A 133 -2.52 10.41 -0.26
N ASN A 134 -3.63 10.50 0.48
CA ASN A 134 -4.30 11.73 0.87
C ASN A 134 -4.68 11.62 2.35
N TYR A 135 -3.76 11.97 3.24
CA TYR A 135 -3.95 11.88 4.69
C TYR A 135 -3.22 13.01 5.41
N ALA A 136 -3.63 13.29 6.63
CA ALA A 136 -2.99 14.25 7.50
C ALA A 136 -3.08 13.79 8.96
N TYR A 137 -2.12 14.20 9.77
CA TYR A 137 -2.08 13.87 11.18
C TYR A 137 -1.47 15.01 12.01
N LYS A 138 -1.86 15.06 13.29
CA LYS A 138 -1.30 15.97 14.30
C LYS A 138 -0.46 15.16 15.27
N VAL A 139 0.74 15.62 15.56
CA VAL A 139 1.70 14.96 16.46
C VAL A 139 1.94 15.83 17.68
N ALA A 140 1.81 15.27 18.88
CA ALA A 140 2.32 15.85 20.11
C ALA A 140 3.80 15.51 20.26
N VAL A 141 4.67 16.49 20.04
CA VAL A 141 6.13 16.28 19.99
C VAL A 141 6.67 16.03 21.39
N GLY A 142 7.38 14.92 21.60
CA GLY A 142 7.90 14.52 22.91
C GLY A 142 6.83 14.29 23.97
N GLY A 143 5.60 14.00 23.56
CA GLY A 143 4.45 13.80 24.43
C GLY A 143 3.82 15.10 24.96
N ASP A 144 4.31 16.26 24.52
CA ASP A 144 3.83 17.56 24.95
C ASP A 144 2.63 18.01 24.11
N LEU A 145 1.44 18.00 24.71
CA LEU A 145 0.18 18.42 24.07
C LEU A 145 0.15 19.91 23.71
N SER A 146 1.06 20.73 24.25
CA SER A 146 1.19 22.14 23.84
C SER A 146 1.99 22.31 22.55
N LYS A 147 2.77 21.30 22.15
CA LYS A 147 3.64 21.32 20.97
C LYS A 147 3.09 20.41 19.89
N ILE A 148 2.04 20.88 19.22
CA ILE A 148 1.42 20.17 18.11
C ILE A 148 2.09 20.53 16.79
N LYS A 149 2.57 19.52 16.06
CA LYS A 149 2.97 19.65 14.65
C LYS A 149 1.93 18.98 13.76
N VAL A 150 1.65 19.60 12.62
CA VAL A 150 0.71 19.06 11.62
C VAL A 150 1.50 18.56 10.42
N CYS A 151 1.21 17.34 9.99
CA CYS A 151 1.73 16.75 8.77
C CYS A 151 0.57 16.49 7.81
N ILE A 152 0.73 16.86 6.55
CA ILE A 152 -0.24 16.58 5.49
C ILE A 152 0.47 16.01 4.27
N LYS A 153 -0.07 14.91 3.75
CA LYS A 153 0.45 14.19 2.60
C LYS A 153 -0.65 14.07 1.56
N VAL A 154 -0.48 14.77 0.45
CA VAL A 154 -1.42 14.77 -0.69
C VAL A 154 -0.65 14.46 -1.96
N ARG A 155 -0.93 13.32 -2.58
CA ARG A 155 -0.31 12.98 -3.87
C ARG A 155 -0.85 13.87 -4.98
N GLY A 156 0.06 14.39 -5.79
CA GLY A 156 -0.27 15.16 -6.98
C GLY A 156 -0.49 16.65 -6.74
N ILE A 157 -0.38 17.12 -5.49
CA ILE A 157 -0.37 18.56 -5.17
C ILE A 157 0.92 18.84 -4.41
N SER A 158 1.77 19.69 -4.97
CA SER A 158 2.97 20.16 -4.27
C SER A 158 2.57 21.31 -3.35
N ILE A 159 2.59 21.07 -2.05
CA ILE A 159 2.23 22.07 -1.04
C ILE A 159 3.32 23.14 -1.02
N ASN A 160 2.91 24.39 -1.23
CA ASN A 160 3.75 25.57 -1.23
C ASN A 160 2.90 26.77 -0.79
N THR A 161 3.50 27.96 -0.67
CA THR A 161 2.86 29.18 -0.17
C THR A 161 1.62 29.63 -0.97
N SER A 162 1.40 29.12 -2.19
CA SER A 162 0.19 29.43 -2.96
C SER A 162 -1.02 28.58 -2.60
N CYS A 163 -0.84 27.53 -1.79
CA CYS A 163 -1.90 26.58 -1.46
C CYS A 163 -1.85 25.98 -0.05
N ASP A 164 -0.91 26.39 0.80
CA ASP A 164 -0.77 25.89 2.17
C ASP A 164 -1.90 26.34 3.09
N ASP A 165 -2.50 27.50 2.80
CA ASP A 165 -3.74 28.01 3.40
C ASP A 165 -4.98 27.17 3.03
N LEU A 166 -4.99 26.57 1.84
CA LEU A 166 -6.07 25.71 1.35
C LEU A 166 -5.87 24.25 1.76
N VAL A 167 -4.64 23.73 1.65
CA VAL A 167 -4.29 22.33 1.92
C VAL A 167 -3.95 22.16 3.40
N THR A 168 -4.99 22.22 4.23
CA THR A 168 -4.89 22.15 5.70
C THR A 168 -5.56 20.89 6.26
N PHE A 169 -5.16 20.50 7.48
CA PHE A 169 -5.78 19.39 8.19
C PHE A 169 -7.29 19.57 8.36
N ASP A 170 -7.73 20.77 8.73
CA ASP A 170 -9.15 21.05 8.97
C ASP A 170 -9.97 20.98 7.69
N ASN A 171 -9.43 21.51 6.58
CA ASN A 171 -10.08 21.37 5.27
C ASN A 171 -10.18 19.91 4.84
N LEU A 172 -9.14 19.09 5.07
CA LEU A 172 -9.21 17.65 4.81
C LEU A 172 -10.29 17.00 5.67
N LYS A 173 -10.34 17.31 6.98
CA LYS A 173 -11.33 16.79 7.92
C LYS A 173 -12.74 17.11 7.47
N VAL A 174 -13.03 18.36 7.09
CA VAL A 174 -14.36 18.78 6.58
C VAL A 174 -14.75 17.98 5.32
N MET A 175 -13.80 17.73 4.41
CA MET A 175 -14.06 16.90 3.22
C MET A 175 -14.28 15.43 3.58
N VAL A 176 -13.50 14.88 4.50
CA VAL A 176 -13.66 13.50 4.98
C VAL A 176 -14.95 13.33 5.77
N MET A 177 -15.45 14.35 6.46
CA MET A 177 -16.74 14.31 7.15
C MET A 177 -17.94 14.50 6.21
N GLY A 178 -17.70 14.76 4.91
CA GLY A 178 -18.74 14.96 3.90
C GLY A 178 -19.42 16.33 3.96
N SER A 179 -18.89 17.28 4.73
CA SER A 179 -19.43 18.64 4.82
C SER A 179 -19.01 19.53 3.64
N ARG A 180 -18.01 19.10 2.85
CA ARG A 180 -17.55 19.77 1.64
C ARG A 180 -17.04 18.74 0.63
N ASP A 181 -17.44 18.86 -0.63
CA ASP A 181 -17.04 17.87 -1.64
C ASP A 181 -15.58 18.04 -2.08
N LYS A 182 -15.19 19.28 -2.38
CA LYS A 182 -13.87 19.59 -2.96
C LYS A 182 -13.38 21.00 -2.70
N ILE A 183 -12.07 21.18 -2.86
CA ILE A 183 -11.35 22.45 -2.88
C ILE A 183 -10.57 22.56 -4.17
N THR A 184 -10.75 23.67 -4.90
CA THR A 184 -9.94 23.97 -6.09
C THR A 184 -8.64 24.62 -5.64
N VAL A 185 -7.54 23.89 -5.79
CA VAL A 185 -6.20 24.33 -5.42
C VAL A 185 -5.50 24.93 -6.64
N PRO A 186 -5.03 26.18 -6.58
CA PRO A 186 -4.26 26.79 -7.66
C PRO A 186 -2.87 26.15 -7.76
N ILE A 187 -2.38 25.96 -8.98
CA ILE A 187 -1.03 25.51 -9.30
C ILE A 187 -0.43 26.52 -10.27
N PRO A 188 0.24 27.57 -9.77
CA PRO A 188 0.74 28.65 -10.62
C PRO A 188 1.77 28.21 -11.66
N HIS A 189 2.56 27.18 -11.34
CA HIS A 189 3.69 26.73 -12.16
C HIS A 189 3.59 25.24 -12.53
N GLN A 190 2.47 24.82 -13.15
CA GLN A 190 2.36 23.45 -13.63
C GLN A 190 3.24 23.23 -14.87
N ILE A 191 4.13 22.25 -14.80
CA ILE A 191 4.86 21.75 -15.97
C ILE A 191 3.92 20.89 -16.80
N ALA A 192 3.77 21.22 -18.07
CA ALA A 192 2.93 20.49 -19.03
C ALA A 192 3.69 20.23 -20.34
N GLY A 193 3.57 19.00 -20.85
CA GLY A 193 4.02 18.66 -22.19
C GLY A 193 2.97 19.03 -23.23
N LEU A 194 3.40 19.63 -24.33
CA LEU A 194 2.60 19.89 -25.51
C LEU A 194 2.99 18.92 -26.64
N PRO A 195 2.14 18.75 -27.67
CA PRO A 195 2.51 18.00 -28.86
C PRO A 195 3.86 18.46 -29.44
N GLY A 196 4.65 17.52 -29.93
CA GLY A 196 6.01 17.80 -30.40
C GLY A 196 7.06 17.96 -29.30
N TRP A 197 6.83 17.39 -28.10
CA TRP A 197 7.78 17.35 -26.98
C TRP A 197 8.15 18.73 -26.40
N LYS A 198 7.34 19.75 -26.67
CA LYS A 198 7.54 21.09 -26.11
C LYS A 198 7.08 21.12 -24.66
N ILE A 199 7.96 21.48 -23.74
CA ILE A 199 7.66 21.63 -22.33
C ILE A 199 7.34 23.09 -22.04
N VAL A 200 6.22 23.35 -21.36
CA VAL A 200 5.82 24.69 -20.92
C VAL A 200 5.45 24.67 -19.45
N THR A 201 5.68 25.80 -18.78
CA THR A 201 5.16 26.07 -17.45
C THR A 201 3.94 26.97 -17.60
N ARG A 202 2.79 26.56 -17.06
CA ARG A 202 1.55 27.33 -17.11
C ARG A 202 0.77 27.28 -15.80
N PRO A 203 -0.02 28.31 -15.49
CA PRO A 203 -1.00 28.24 -14.42
C PRO A 203 -2.05 27.16 -14.68
N SER A 204 -2.48 26.50 -13.63
CA SER A 204 -3.50 25.46 -13.65
C SER A 204 -4.18 25.36 -12.29
N THR A 205 -5.15 24.46 -12.18
CA THR A 205 -5.82 24.15 -10.92
C THR A 205 -5.97 22.64 -10.77
N LYS A 206 -6.07 22.16 -9.52
CA LYS A 206 -6.44 20.78 -9.21
C LYS A 206 -7.56 20.77 -8.19
N ASN A 207 -8.52 19.87 -8.38
CA ASN A 207 -9.55 19.61 -7.39
C ASN A 207 -8.99 18.64 -6.36
N TRP A 208 -8.81 19.12 -5.13
CA TRP A 208 -8.51 18.29 -3.98
C TRP A 208 -9.82 17.88 -3.31
N GLN A 209 -10.00 16.59 -3.06
CA GLN A 209 -11.20 16.01 -2.47
C GLN A 209 -10.87 14.71 -1.76
N ALA A 210 -11.73 14.31 -0.81
CA ALA A 210 -11.70 12.96 -0.29
C ALA A 210 -12.20 11.97 -1.37
N VAL A 211 -11.43 10.93 -1.65
CA VAL A 211 -11.73 9.92 -2.67
C VAL A 211 -12.00 8.59 -2.00
N ASN A 212 -13.26 8.15 -2.07
CA ASN A 212 -13.70 6.86 -1.56
C ASN A 212 -14.42 6.04 -2.64
N THR A 213 -13.72 5.74 -3.74
CA THR A 213 -14.33 5.04 -4.90
C THR A 213 -14.53 3.55 -4.70
N LYS A 214 -13.90 2.95 -3.67
CA LYS A 214 -13.93 1.51 -3.42
C LYS A 214 -14.73 1.12 -2.16
N ARG A 215 -15.23 2.09 -1.40
CA ARG A 215 -15.97 1.84 -0.16
C ARG A 215 -17.19 2.76 -0.13
N ARG A 216 -18.29 2.24 0.43
CA ARG A 216 -19.45 3.04 0.80
C ARG A 216 -19.33 3.49 2.25
N ARG A 217 -19.83 4.68 2.55
CA ARG A 217 -20.00 5.14 3.92
C ARG A 217 -21.21 4.43 4.53
N VAL A 218 -21.05 3.88 5.73
CA VAL A 218 -22.14 3.24 6.49
C VAL A 218 -22.69 4.23 7.51
N ASP A 219 -21.80 4.96 8.19
CA ASP A 219 -22.14 6.02 9.12
C ASP A 219 -21.08 7.14 9.07
N VAL A 220 -21.11 8.07 10.03
CA VAL A 220 -20.17 9.20 10.05
C VAL A 220 -18.70 8.75 10.14
N ALA A 221 -18.42 7.68 10.89
CA ALA A 221 -17.07 7.19 11.18
C ALA A 221 -16.64 6.00 10.29
N ASN A 222 -17.58 5.19 9.82
CA ASN A 222 -17.33 3.89 9.25
C ASN A 222 -17.58 3.84 7.74
N THR A 223 -16.70 3.13 7.06
CA THR A 223 -16.84 2.82 5.62
C THR A 223 -16.58 1.35 5.39
N VAL A 224 -17.34 0.74 4.48
CA VAL A 224 -17.18 -0.68 4.12
C VAL A 224 -16.98 -0.82 2.61
N PRO A 225 -16.21 -1.80 2.14
CA PRO A 225 -16.06 -2.05 0.71
C PRO A 225 -17.40 -2.20 -0.01
N HIS A 226 -17.47 -1.81 -1.27
CA HIS A 226 -18.63 -2.17 -2.09
C HIS A 226 -18.73 -3.71 -2.19
N GLY A 227 -19.94 -4.25 -2.03
CA GLY A 227 -20.16 -5.70 -1.95
C GLY A 227 -19.93 -6.31 -0.57
N TYR A 228 -19.51 -5.52 0.44
CA TYR A 228 -19.55 -5.97 1.82
C TYR A 228 -21.01 -6.09 2.27
N ASN A 229 -21.52 -7.32 2.16
CA ASN A 229 -22.61 -7.81 2.99
C ASN A 229 -21.94 -8.24 4.28
N GLY A 230 -22.35 -7.67 5.42
CA GLY A 230 -21.89 -8.18 6.70
C GLY A 230 -22.29 -9.64 6.75
N TRP A 231 -21.32 -10.52 6.52
CA TRP A 231 -21.53 -11.95 6.59
C TRP A 231 -21.71 -12.23 8.08
N THR A 232 -22.93 -12.06 8.57
CA THR A 232 -23.43 -12.95 9.61
C THR A 232 -23.25 -14.33 9.00
N MET A 233 -22.41 -15.18 9.59
CA MET A 233 -22.37 -16.59 9.24
C MET A 233 -23.82 -17.02 9.05
N ALA A 234 -24.23 -17.24 7.80
CA ALA A 234 -25.57 -17.74 7.55
C ALA A 234 -25.61 -19.12 8.17
N ASP A 235 -26.70 -19.42 8.86
CA ASP A 235 -26.95 -20.68 9.54
C ASP A 235 -26.53 -21.86 8.65
N GLU A 236 -25.78 -22.83 9.20
CA GLU A 236 -25.33 -24.17 8.72
C GLU A 236 -25.12 -24.44 7.21
N GLU A 237 -25.94 -23.93 6.28
CA GLU A 237 -25.89 -24.13 4.82
C GLU A 237 -24.64 -23.53 4.13
N ASP A 238 -24.05 -22.46 4.67
CA ASP A 238 -22.82 -21.87 4.09
C ASP A 238 -21.55 -22.69 4.45
N GLN A 239 -21.61 -23.59 5.44
CA GLN A 239 -20.53 -24.54 5.73
C GLN A 239 -20.47 -25.67 4.70
N ASP A 240 -21.60 -26.05 4.10
CA ASP A 240 -21.67 -27.12 3.10
C ASP A 240 -20.79 -26.85 1.87
N LEU A 241 -20.68 -25.58 1.44
CA LEU A 241 -19.81 -25.22 0.31
C LEU A 241 -18.33 -25.27 0.68
N LEU A 242 -17.97 -24.85 1.90
CA LEU A 242 -16.60 -24.89 2.39
C LEU A 242 -16.14 -26.33 2.64
N GLU A 243 -17.03 -27.19 3.14
CA GLU A 243 -16.81 -28.63 3.26
C GLU A 243 -16.76 -29.31 1.89
N ALA A 244 -17.65 -28.97 0.95
CA ALA A 244 -17.62 -29.51 -0.41
C ALA A 244 -16.36 -29.09 -1.20
N MET A 245 -15.74 -27.97 -0.83
CA MET A 245 -14.48 -27.50 -1.40
C MET A 245 -13.25 -27.98 -0.64
N ASP A 246 -13.41 -28.78 0.43
CA ASP A 246 -12.32 -29.29 1.28
C ASP A 246 -11.43 -28.18 1.86
N LEU A 247 -12.03 -27.01 2.11
CA LEU A 247 -11.37 -25.81 2.64
C LEU A 247 -11.61 -25.64 4.15
N CYS A 248 -12.40 -26.52 4.75
CA CYS A 248 -12.52 -26.66 6.20
C CYS A 248 -11.31 -27.41 6.77
N ALA A 249 -10.13 -26.80 6.72
CA ALA A 249 -8.94 -27.33 7.38
C ALA A 249 -8.53 -26.40 8.54
N ASP A 250 -8.72 -26.93 9.75
CA ASP A 250 -8.12 -26.60 11.05
C ASP A 250 -8.02 -25.11 11.43
N ALA A 251 -9.10 -24.60 12.02
CA ALA A 251 -9.06 -23.48 12.97
C ALA A 251 -8.91 -24.01 14.41
#